data_AF-A0A3Q9GAH8-F1
#
_entry.id   AF-A0A3Q9GAH8-F1
#
_cell.length_a   1.000
_cell.length_b   1.000
_cell.length_c   1.000
_cell.angle_alpha   90.00
_cell.angle_beta   90.00
_cell.angle_gamma   90.00
#
_symmetry.space_group_name_H-M   'P 1'
#
loop_
_entity.id
_entity.type
_entity.pdbx_description
1 polymer ?
#
loop_
_entity_poly.entity_id
_entity_poly.type
_entity_poly.pdbx_seq_one_letter_code
_entity_poly.pdbx_strand_id
1 'polypeptide(L)'
;MYKIMLILIFFSFFTNANSEFDETLNSFHQAAGEADYDKYMSLLAKEAIYLGTDSGERWNKKEFSAFVKPYFSQGKGWLYQPIERHVTPTPASDIVFFDELLENENYGRCRGSGLLIKTQQGWKILQYNLSIPVPNAIARQVVKSIKVHRSADVNQ
;
A
#
# COMPACT_ATOMS: atom_id res chain seq x y z
N MET A 1 5.16 -27.81 58.49
CA MET A 1 4.83 -28.35 57.14
C MET A 1 4.31 -27.20 56.29
N TYR A 2 5.19 -26.56 55.52
CA TYR A 2 4.84 -25.37 54.73
C TYR A 2 4.04 -25.77 53.48
N LYS A 3 2.82 -25.23 53.36
CA LYS A 3 1.98 -25.33 52.15
C LYS A 3 2.60 -24.46 51.05
N ILE A 4 3.10 -25.08 49.98
CA ILE A 4 3.52 -24.39 48.76
C ILE A 4 2.24 -24.06 47.98
N MET A 5 1.93 -22.77 47.84
CA MET A 5 0.84 -22.27 47.02
C MET A 5 1.38 -21.98 45.62
N LEU A 6 1.01 -22.80 44.64
CA LEU A 6 1.35 -22.60 43.24
C LEU A 6 0.49 -21.45 42.69
N ILE A 7 1.14 -20.34 42.33
CA ILE A 7 0.51 -19.23 41.59
C ILE A 7 0.68 -19.52 40.11
N LEU A 8 -0.42 -19.83 39.42
CA LEU A 8 -0.49 -19.94 37.96
C LEU A 8 -0.54 -18.54 37.37
N ILE A 9 0.60 -18.08 36.83
CA ILE A 9 0.67 -16.85 36.03
C ILE A 9 0.18 -17.20 34.62
N PHE A 10 -1.02 -16.74 34.28
CA PHE A 10 -1.50 -16.75 32.88
C PHE A 10 -0.77 -15.64 32.11
N PHE A 11 0.24 -16.01 31.33
CA PHE A 11 0.78 -15.15 30.29
C PHE A 11 -0.22 -15.15 29.12
N SER A 12 -1.03 -14.10 29.02
CA SER A 12 -1.81 -13.85 27.80
C SER A 12 -0.83 -13.52 26.68
N PHE A 13 -0.61 -14.46 25.77
CA PHE A 13 -0.03 -14.16 24.48
C PHE A 13 -1.04 -13.30 23.72
N PHE A 14 -0.80 -11.99 23.64
CA PHE A 14 -1.42 -11.18 22.60
C PHE A 14 -0.84 -11.66 21.28
N THR A 15 -1.49 -12.63 20.64
CA THR A 15 -1.30 -12.85 19.22
C THR A 15 -1.84 -11.59 18.55
N ASN A 16 -0.94 -10.76 18.01
CA ASN A 16 -1.33 -9.80 16.97
C ASN A 16 -1.79 -10.66 15.79
N ALA A 17 -3.05 -11.09 15.81
CA ALA A 17 -3.67 -11.69 14.65
C ALA A 17 -3.71 -10.58 13.60
N ASN A 18 -2.77 -10.63 12.65
CA ASN A 18 -2.82 -9.76 11.48
C ASN A 18 -4.20 -9.97 10.84
N SER A 19 -4.92 -8.89 10.60
CA SER A 19 -6.21 -8.98 9.94
C SER A 19 -6.03 -9.48 8.50
N GLU A 20 -7.06 -10.07 7.88
CA GLU A 20 -7.01 -10.43 6.45
C GLU A 20 -6.63 -9.23 5.56
N PHE A 21 -6.91 -8.00 6.03
CA PHE A 21 -6.50 -6.75 5.40
C PHE A 21 -5.00 -6.53 5.44
N ASP A 22 -4.38 -6.73 6.62
CA ASP A 22 -2.94 -6.62 6.80
C ASP A 22 -2.20 -7.66 5.97
N GLU A 23 -2.70 -8.90 5.92
CA GLU A 23 -2.11 -9.95 5.09
C GLU A 23 -2.17 -9.59 3.60
N THR A 24 -3.30 -9.05 3.13
CA THR A 24 -3.47 -8.61 1.75
C THR A 24 -2.49 -7.49 1.39
N LEU A 25 -2.39 -6.45 2.23
CA LEU A 25 -1.54 -5.28 1.98
C LEU A 25 -0.05 -5.58 2.17
N ASN A 26 0.31 -6.38 3.17
CA ASN A 26 1.70 -6.83 3.35
C ASN A 26 2.13 -7.74 2.20
N SER A 27 1.26 -8.64 1.73
CA SER A 27 1.55 -9.47 0.55
C SER A 27 1.70 -8.62 -0.71
N PHE A 28 0.99 -7.51 -0.81
CA PHE A 28 1.09 -6.58 -1.94
C PHE A 28 2.47 -5.92 -1.98
N HIS A 29 2.91 -5.37 -0.85
CA HIS A 29 4.24 -4.77 -0.71
C HIS A 29 5.37 -5.76 -0.89
N GLN A 30 5.23 -6.96 -0.32
CA GLN A 30 6.23 -8.02 -0.46
C GLN A 30 6.36 -8.49 -1.91
N ALA A 31 5.24 -8.79 -2.58
CA ALA A 31 5.26 -9.21 -3.98
C ALA A 31 5.85 -8.13 -4.89
N ALA A 32 5.61 -6.85 -4.57
CA ALA A 32 6.24 -5.74 -5.28
C ALA A 32 7.76 -5.69 -5.09
N GLY A 33 8.24 -5.87 -3.86
CA GLY A 33 9.67 -5.90 -3.55
C GLY A 33 10.40 -7.10 -4.16
N GLU A 34 9.73 -8.25 -4.21
CA GLU A 34 10.25 -9.50 -4.80
C GLU A 34 10.12 -9.57 -6.32
N ALA A 35 9.51 -8.55 -6.95
CA ALA A 35 9.16 -8.56 -8.37
C ALA A 35 8.28 -9.76 -8.78
N ASP A 36 7.48 -10.30 -7.86
CA ASP A 36 6.53 -11.39 -8.11
C ASP A 36 5.28 -10.83 -8.79
N TYR A 37 5.33 -10.81 -10.12
CA TYR A 37 4.29 -10.24 -10.96
C TYR A 37 2.93 -10.92 -10.77
N ASP A 38 2.89 -12.25 -10.72
CA ASP A 38 1.64 -12.99 -10.67
C ASP A 38 0.96 -12.78 -9.32
N LYS A 39 1.71 -12.87 -8.22
CA LYS A 39 1.17 -12.59 -6.88
C LYS A 39 0.73 -11.14 -6.75
N TYR A 40 1.56 -10.19 -7.18
CA TYR A 40 1.25 -8.75 -7.09
C TYR A 40 -0.04 -8.41 -7.84
N MET A 41 -0.17 -8.85 -9.09
CA MET A 41 -1.38 -8.61 -9.89
C MET A 41 -2.59 -9.39 -9.37
N SER A 42 -2.41 -10.53 -8.71
CA SER A 42 -3.51 -11.31 -8.12
C SER A 42 -4.18 -10.61 -6.94
N LEU A 43 -3.49 -9.69 -6.26
CA LEU A 43 -4.00 -8.96 -5.08
C LEU A 43 -4.88 -7.77 -5.47
N LEU A 44 -4.82 -7.34 -6.73
CA LEU A 44 -5.69 -6.30 -7.29
C LEU A 44 -7.03 -6.92 -7.76
N ALA A 45 -8.14 -6.25 -7.49
CA ALA A 45 -9.46 -6.62 -8.01
C ALA A 45 -9.51 -6.49 -9.55
N LYS A 46 -10.46 -7.17 -10.21
CA LYS A 46 -10.60 -7.08 -11.68
C LYS A 46 -10.73 -5.64 -12.18
N GLU A 47 -11.57 -4.85 -11.50
CA GLU A 47 -11.86 -3.45 -11.82
C GLU A 47 -10.96 -2.46 -11.06
N ALA A 48 -9.77 -2.91 -10.63
CA ALA A 48 -8.90 -2.08 -9.79
C ALA A 48 -8.40 -0.83 -10.53
N ILE A 49 -8.32 0.28 -9.79
CA ILE A 49 -7.68 1.53 -10.21
C ILE A 49 -6.42 1.76 -9.39
N TYR A 50 -5.31 2.00 -10.07
CA TYR A 50 -4.04 2.40 -9.45
C TYR A 50 -3.74 3.85 -9.79
N LEU A 51 -3.50 4.66 -8.76
CA LEU A 51 -3.04 6.04 -8.87
C LEU A 51 -1.59 6.09 -8.43
N GLY A 52 -0.72 6.46 -9.36
CA GLY A 52 0.70 6.64 -9.09
C GLY A 52 1.00 8.01 -8.49
N THR A 53 2.28 8.28 -8.26
CA THR A 53 2.74 9.53 -7.65
C THR A 53 2.69 10.72 -8.61
N ASP A 54 2.76 10.47 -9.93
CA ASP A 54 2.61 11.53 -10.93
C ASP A 54 1.13 11.78 -11.26
N SER A 55 0.79 13.05 -11.50
CA SER A 55 -0.59 13.48 -11.72
C SER A 55 -1.29 12.86 -12.93
N GLY A 56 -0.54 12.37 -13.93
CA GLY A 56 -1.08 11.65 -15.09
C GLY A 56 -1.28 10.16 -14.85
N GLU A 57 -0.78 9.61 -13.74
CA GLU A 57 -0.76 8.18 -13.45
C GLU A 57 -2.11 7.73 -12.87
N ARG A 58 -3.03 7.40 -13.77
CA ARG A 58 -4.28 6.74 -13.44
C ARG A 58 -4.49 5.55 -14.36
N TRP A 59 -4.31 4.35 -13.83
CA TRP A 59 -4.39 3.12 -14.60
C TRP A 59 -5.51 2.23 -14.11
N ASN A 60 -6.24 1.61 -15.03
CA ASN A 60 -6.96 0.38 -14.72
C ASN A 60 -5.98 -0.79 -14.55
N LYS A 61 -6.44 -1.92 -14.00
CA LYS A 61 -5.59 -3.10 -13.77
C LYS A 61 -4.83 -3.58 -15.01
N LYS A 62 -5.41 -3.51 -16.21
CA LYS A 62 -4.76 -3.96 -17.45
C LYS A 62 -3.63 -3.01 -17.85
N GLU A 63 -3.87 -1.71 -17.80
CA GLU A 63 -2.85 -0.68 -18.06
C GLU A 63 -1.71 -0.78 -17.04
N PHE A 64 -2.06 -0.93 -15.76
CA PHE A 64 -1.06 -1.05 -14.70
C PHE A 64 -0.24 -2.32 -14.86
N SER A 65 -0.87 -3.46 -15.16
CA SER A 65 -0.20 -4.71 -15.51
C SER A 65 0.83 -4.53 -16.63
N ALA A 66 0.45 -3.83 -17.71
CA ALA A 66 1.34 -3.57 -18.83
C ALA A 66 2.53 -2.67 -18.45
N PHE A 67 2.30 -1.69 -17.56
CA PHE A 67 3.36 -0.84 -17.00
C PHE A 67 4.33 -1.63 -16.10
N VAL A 68 3.82 -2.49 -15.22
CA VAL A 68 4.63 -3.23 -14.22
C VAL A 68 5.47 -4.34 -14.84
N LYS A 69 4.89 -5.09 -15.79
CA LYS A 69 5.50 -6.28 -16.38
C LYS A 69 6.96 -6.12 -16.86
N PRO A 70 7.35 -5.08 -17.60
CA PRO A 70 8.74 -4.92 -18.06
C PRO A 70 9.75 -4.67 -16.94
N TYR A 71 9.33 -4.10 -15.81
CA TYR A 71 10.21 -3.92 -14.64
C TYR A 71 10.39 -5.23 -13.88
N PHE A 72 9.28 -5.92 -13.60
CA PHE A 72 9.31 -7.13 -12.79
C PHE A 72 10.01 -8.28 -13.52
N SER A 73 9.91 -8.36 -14.84
CA SER A 73 10.68 -9.34 -15.62
C SER A 73 12.20 -9.15 -15.55
N GLN A 74 12.67 -7.97 -15.13
CA GLN A 74 14.08 -7.67 -14.89
C GLN A 74 14.47 -7.82 -13.42
N GLY A 75 13.58 -8.33 -12.56
CA GLY A 75 13.77 -8.38 -11.11
C GLY A 75 13.76 -6.99 -10.44
N LYS A 76 13.26 -5.97 -11.15
CA LYS A 76 13.19 -4.59 -10.64
C LYS A 76 11.83 -4.36 -9.99
N GLY A 77 11.75 -4.76 -8.72
CA GLY A 77 10.63 -4.49 -7.85
C GLY A 77 10.71 -3.11 -7.19
N TRP A 78 9.68 -2.78 -6.41
CA TRP A 78 9.66 -1.62 -5.51
C TRP A 78 9.12 -2.05 -4.17
N LEU A 79 9.98 -2.00 -3.16
CA LEU A 79 9.59 -2.32 -1.80
C LEU A 79 9.08 -1.05 -1.10
N TYR A 80 7.86 -1.13 -0.57
CA TYR A 80 7.33 -0.15 0.37
C TYR A 80 7.15 -0.84 1.72
N GLN A 81 7.77 -0.31 2.75
CA GLN A 81 7.73 -0.89 4.09
C GLN A 81 6.64 -0.17 4.90
N PRO A 82 5.60 -0.86 5.38
CA PRO A 82 4.57 -0.24 6.19
C PRO A 82 5.11 0.13 7.58
N ILE A 83 4.83 1.35 7.99
CA ILE A 83 5.20 1.90 9.30
C ILE A 83 3.98 2.00 10.20
N GLU A 84 2.88 2.47 9.63
CA GLU A 84 1.61 2.65 10.31
C GLU A 84 0.52 2.34 9.29
N ARG A 85 -0.53 1.66 9.74
CA ARG A 85 -1.69 1.34 8.89
C ARG A 85 -2.96 1.48 9.70
N HIS A 86 -3.96 2.07 9.07
CA HIS A 86 -5.32 2.16 9.55
C HIS A 86 -6.26 1.50 8.54
N VAL A 87 -7.22 0.74 9.05
CA VAL A 87 -8.31 0.18 8.25
C VAL A 87 -9.62 0.64 8.87
N THR A 88 -10.45 1.29 8.07
CA THR A 88 -11.75 1.84 8.49
C THR A 88 -12.87 1.05 7.83
N PRO A 89 -13.72 0.34 8.60
CA PRO A 89 -14.85 -0.41 8.04
C PRO A 89 -15.91 0.54 7.48
N THR A 90 -16.70 0.03 6.53
CA THR A 90 -17.88 0.74 6.01
C THR A 90 -19.17 0.03 6.43
N PRO A 91 -20.36 0.67 6.28
CA PRO A 91 -21.63 -0.03 6.45
C PRO A 91 -21.81 -1.22 5.49
N ALA A 92 -21.12 -1.21 4.35
CA ALA A 92 -21.04 -2.35 3.44
C ALA A 92 -19.96 -3.32 3.94
N SER A 93 -20.38 -4.52 4.37
CA SER A 93 -19.50 -5.51 4.99
C SER A 93 -18.39 -6.05 4.07
N ASP A 94 -18.51 -5.82 2.77
CA ASP A 94 -17.59 -6.25 1.73
C ASP A 94 -16.64 -5.15 1.26
N ILE A 95 -16.63 -3.97 1.90
CA ILE A 95 -15.78 -2.84 1.54
C ILE A 95 -15.17 -2.22 2.81
N VAL A 96 -13.86 -1.97 2.78
CA VAL A 96 -13.14 -1.20 3.81
C VAL A 96 -12.20 -0.16 3.17
N PHE A 97 -12.02 0.97 3.85
CA PHE A 97 -10.99 1.94 3.52
C PHE A 97 -9.70 1.59 4.25
N PHE A 98 -8.56 1.92 3.65
CA PHE A 98 -7.28 1.89 4.36
C PHE A 98 -6.44 3.12 4.04
N ASP A 99 -5.56 3.46 4.96
CA ASP A 99 -4.42 4.32 4.72
C ASP A 99 -3.19 3.80 5.47
N GLU A 100 -2.03 3.97 4.88
CA GLU A 100 -0.77 3.48 5.41
C GLU A 100 0.36 4.49 5.17
N LEU A 101 1.13 4.74 6.22
CA LEU A 101 2.40 5.44 6.12
C LEU A 101 3.47 4.41 5.76
N LEU A 102 4.23 4.71 4.71
CA LEU A 102 5.20 3.81 4.11
C LEU A 102 6.59 4.45 4.10
N GLU A 103 7.62 3.62 4.10
CA GLU A 103 8.99 4.00 3.75
C GLU A 103 9.42 3.30 2.47
N ASN A 104 10.09 4.05 1.58
CA ASN A 104 10.66 3.54 0.35
C ASN A 104 12.07 4.12 0.19
N GLU A 105 13.00 3.31 -0.30
CA GLU A 105 14.41 3.72 -0.43
C GLU A 105 14.61 4.92 -1.36
N ASN A 106 13.83 5.02 -2.44
CA ASN A 106 13.98 6.07 -3.45
C ASN A 106 13.10 7.29 -3.17
N TYR A 107 11.88 7.07 -2.68
CA TYR A 107 10.88 8.13 -2.46
C TYR A 107 10.83 8.63 -1.01
N GLY A 108 11.50 7.95 -0.07
CA GLY A 108 11.38 8.21 1.35
C GLY A 108 9.96 7.93 1.85
N ARG A 109 9.42 8.84 2.67
CA ARG A 109 8.06 8.72 3.21
C ARG A 109 7.03 8.80 2.10
N CYS A 110 6.19 7.78 2.04
CA CYS A 110 5.05 7.67 1.13
C CYS A 110 3.75 7.45 1.91
N ARG A 111 2.62 7.71 1.25
CA ARG A 111 1.29 7.38 1.75
C ARG A 111 0.60 6.51 0.71
N GLY A 112 0.27 5.28 1.11
CA GLY A 112 -0.68 4.43 0.39
C GLY A 112 -2.07 4.64 0.97
N SER A 113 -3.09 4.77 0.15
CA SER A 113 -4.49 4.75 0.62
C SER A 113 -5.41 4.15 -0.42
N GLY A 114 -6.59 3.70 0.00
CA GLY A 114 -7.57 3.21 -0.95
C GLY A 114 -8.64 2.32 -0.34
N LEU A 115 -9.09 1.36 -1.16
CA LEU A 115 -10.20 0.49 -0.88
C LEU A 115 -9.80 -0.97 -1.03
N LEU A 116 -10.18 -1.79 -0.05
CA LEU A 116 -10.23 -3.23 -0.20
C LEU A 116 -11.67 -3.66 -0.41
N ILE A 117 -11.88 -4.67 -1.26
CA ILE A 117 -13.17 -5.34 -1.43
C ILE A 117 -13.06 -6.83 -1.17
N LYS A 118 -14.12 -7.42 -0.61
CA LYS A 118 -14.21 -8.86 -0.38
C LYS A 118 -14.66 -9.55 -1.68
N THR A 119 -13.89 -10.53 -2.12
CA THR A 119 -14.21 -11.36 -3.29
C THR A 119 -14.32 -12.83 -2.87
N GLN A 120 -14.75 -13.70 -3.78
CA GLN A 120 -14.74 -15.15 -3.54
C GLN A 120 -13.32 -15.70 -3.30
N GLN A 121 -12.29 -14.98 -3.77
CA GLN A 121 -10.87 -15.31 -3.61
C GLN A 121 -10.19 -14.51 -2.47
N GLY A 122 -10.98 -14.00 -1.52
CA GLY A 122 -10.50 -13.17 -0.41
C GLY A 122 -10.51 -11.68 -0.69
N TRP A 123 -9.89 -10.89 0.18
CA TRP A 123 -9.79 -9.45 0.03
C TRP A 123 -8.85 -9.07 -1.12
N LYS A 124 -9.23 -8.02 -1.86
CA LYS A 124 -8.49 -7.49 -3.00
C LYS A 124 -8.49 -5.98 -2.98
N ILE A 125 -7.44 -5.36 -3.48
CA ILE A 125 -7.33 -3.91 -3.63
C ILE A 125 -8.18 -3.48 -4.83
N LEU A 126 -9.23 -2.69 -4.58
CA LEU A 126 -10.07 -2.07 -5.62
C LEU A 126 -9.53 -0.71 -6.04
N GLN A 127 -8.96 0.05 -5.11
CA GLN A 127 -8.24 1.27 -5.42
C GLN A 127 -6.97 1.33 -4.60
N TYR A 128 -5.87 1.71 -5.24
CA TYR A 128 -4.63 2.06 -4.57
C TYR A 128 -4.20 3.45 -5.02
N ASN A 129 -3.90 4.32 -4.07
CA ASN A 129 -3.39 5.66 -4.30
C ASN A 129 -2.06 5.82 -3.59
N LEU A 130 -0.98 5.95 -4.37
CA LEU A 130 0.35 6.19 -3.85
C LEU A 130 0.72 7.66 -4.00
N SER A 131 1.12 8.28 -2.90
CA SER A 131 1.53 9.69 -2.90
C SER A 131 2.79 9.91 -2.07
N ILE A 132 3.49 11.00 -2.38
CA ILE A 132 4.62 11.50 -1.60
C ILE A 132 4.10 12.65 -0.73
N PRO A 133 3.85 12.45 0.59
CA PRO A 133 3.46 13.52 1.49
C PRO A 133 4.58 14.55 1.61
N VAL A 134 4.28 15.80 1.28
CA VAL A 134 5.24 16.90 1.35
C VAL A 134 5.20 17.55 2.73
N PRO A 135 6.33 17.65 3.46
CA PRO A 135 6.37 18.39 4.71
C PRO A 135 5.97 19.85 4.52
N ASN A 136 5.10 20.36 5.39
CA ASN A 136 4.57 21.72 5.29
C ASN A 136 5.66 22.80 5.23
N ALA A 137 6.80 22.57 5.89
CA ALA A 137 7.95 23.48 5.88
C ALA A 137 8.55 23.70 4.48
N ILE A 138 8.45 22.71 3.58
CA ILE A 138 9.02 22.79 2.22
C ILE A 138 7.95 22.82 1.12
N ALA A 139 6.66 22.74 1.48
CA ALA A 139 5.55 22.66 0.52
C ALA A 139 5.56 23.78 -0.53
N ARG A 140 5.86 25.03 -0.14
CA ARG A 140 5.94 26.16 -1.08
C ARG A 140 7.02 25.98 -2.14
N GLN A 141 8.18 25.44 -1.75
CA GLN A 141 9.29 25.18 -2.67
C GLN A 141 8.93 24.08 -3.67
N VAL A 142 8.36 22.98 -3.17
CA VAL A 142 7.93 21.86 -4.03
C VAL A 142 6.87 22.31 -5.03
N VAL A 143 5.86 23.06 -4.59
CA VAL A 143 4.83 23.63 -5.48
C VAL A 143 5.44 24.53 -6.56
N LYS A 144 6.44 25.34 -6.21
CA LYS A 144 7.16 26.17 -7.20
C LYS A 144 7.86 25.30 -8.24
N SER A 145 8.58 24.25 -7.84
CA SER A 145 9.25 23.33 -8.75
C SER A 145 8.27 22.62 -9.69
N ILE A 146 7.14 22.15 -9.17
CA ILE A 146 6.08 21.51 -9.98
C ILE A 146 5.55 22.48 -11.04
N LYS A 147 5.29 23.74 -10.68
CA LYS A 147 4.83 24.76 -11.64
C LYS A 147 5.85 25.01 -12.75
N VAL A 148 7.14 25.07 -12.40
CA VAL A 148 8.21 25.26 -13.40
C VAL A 148 8.27 24.09 -14.37
N HIS A 149 8.25 22.85 -13.88
CA HIS A 149 8.28 21.65 -14.71
C HIS A 149 7.09 21.60 -15.67
N ARG A 150 5.87 21.78 -15.15
CA ARG A 150 4.65 21.77 -15.97
C ARG A 150 4.64 22.86 -17.05
N SER A 151 5.18 24.04 -16.75
CA SER A 151 5.29 25.10 -17.76
C SER A 151 6.35 24.80 -18.83
N ALA A 152 7.39 24.03 -18.51
CA ALA A 152 8.38 23.60 -19.49
C ALA A 152 7.80 22.53 -20.43
N ASP A 153 7.01 21.60 -19.91
CA ASP A 153 6.39 20.52 -20.68
C ASP A 153 5.31 21.03 -21.66
N VAL A 154 4.62 22.13 -21.32
CA VAL A 154 3.61 22.76 -22.20
C VAL A 154 4.25 23.49 -23.39
N ASN A 155 5.55 23.80 -23.33
CA ASN A 155 6.28 24.52 -24.38
C ASN A 155 7.13 23.60 -25.29
N GLN A 156 6.95 22.28 -25.20
CA GLN A 156 7.45 21.28 -26.15
C GLN A 156 6.29 20.69 -26.94
#